data_AF-A0A7R9WC28-F1
#
_entry.id   AF-A0A7R9WC28-F1
#
_cell.length_a   1.000
_cell.length_b   1.000
_cell.length_c   1.000
_cell.angle_alpha   90.00
_cell.angle_beta   90.00
_cell.angle_gamma   90.00
#
_symmetry.space_group_name_H-M   'P 1'
#
loop_
_entity.id
_entity.type
_entity.pdbx_description
1 polymer ?
#
loop_
_entity_poly.entity_id
_entity_poly.type
_entity_poly.pdbx_seq_one_letter_code
_entity_poly.pdbx_strand_id
1 'polypeptide(L)'
;PRLRRGACEAFCPPRERDDRLARGLLDPLERAADDGAGAVLIKRYARTVDDVFDASNVRSLDALERVCAHIYALCRRAGATTSARGKRAFAMDRLRAVRQDMIVQGLTSTSEYSLSSSCGDDGDDDASTRRQRAIVLVESMIRFALASARDAEVEATSSSTGDDDVDAKQTRYVVMSENALHDEQLGKTFGMVFGMYRDASREEDANRHHGEMFSYWMCLRLSDSRELARDLRTLDARVMSTPHVRFALDVHRAYVDGNFVQFFKLVESERCNYLHACALERHFSRVRIDALRSMNAANNTTPMTFDEIARLLRIDDPTDAKSLCERCSLTVAERGVSFKTSAFITPDLANIDVAYALRTKTCSVVESKLKHCTHGVPSSVIDGDARPKTDADADIIA
;
A
#
# COMPACT_ATOMS: atom_id res chain seq x y z
N PRO A 1 19.70 28.64 1.51
CA PRO A 1 18.32 29.11 1.23
C PRO A 1 17.47 27.95 0.67
N ARG A 2 16.56 27.37 1.48
CA ARG A 2 15.59 26.39 0.96
C ARG A 2 14.63 27.10 0.01
N LEU A 3 14.29 26.47 -1.12
CA LEU A 3 13.25 26.98 -2.02
C LEU A 3 11.93 27.06 -1.24
N ARG A 4 11.37 28.27 -1.09
CA ARG A 4 10.16 28.44 -0.24
C ARG A 4 8.89 27.93 -0.92
N ARG A 5 8.77 28.06 -2.24
CA ARG A 5 7.62 27.59 -3.03
C ARG A 5 8.07 27.20 -4.43
N GLY A 6 7.60 26.04 -4.93
CA GLY A 6 7.71 25.70 -6.35
C GLY A 6 6.76 26.56 -7.19
N ALA A 7 7.16 26.87 -8.42
CA ALA A 7 6.41 27.73 -9.35
C ALA A 7 5.88 26.97 -10.58
N CYS A 8 6.20 25.68 -10.72
CA CYS A 8 5.73 24.89 -11.86
C CYS A 8 4.27 24.45 -11.68
N GLU A 9 3.38 24.98 -12.50
CA GLU A 9 1.96 24.56 -12.57
C GLU A 9 1.70 23.39 -13.55
N ALA A 10 2.71 22.98 -14.32
CA ALA A 10 2.62 21.84 -15.23
C ALA A 10 2.90 20.50 -14.52
N PHE A 11 2.40 19.40 -15.09
CA PHE A 11 2.64 18.05 -14.56
C PHE A 11 4.11 17.60 -14.70
N CYS A 12 4.79 18.14 -15.70
CA CYS A 12 6.21 17.98 -15.95
C CYS A 12 6.82 19.37 -16.21
N PRO A 13 7.91 19.77 -15.53
CA PRO A 13 8.61 21.01 -15.80
C PRO A 13 9.01 21.13 -17.28
N PRO A 14 8.93 22.34 -17.90
CA PRO A 14 9.19 22.52 -19.33
C PRO A 14 10.53 21.94 -19.78
N ARG A 15 11.60 22.17 -19.01
CA ARG A 15 12.96 21.68 -19.32
C ARG A 15 13.01 20.15 -19.41
N GLU A 16 12.42 19.44 -18.43
CA GLU A 16 12.36 17.98 -18.47
C GLU A 16 11.45 17.48 -19.60
N ARG A 17 10.28 18.12 -19.76
CA ARG A 17 9.31 17.76 -20.79
C ARG A 17 9.94 17.82 -22.18
N ASP A 18 10.61 18.92 -22.49
CA ASP A 18 11.16 19.18 -23.82
C ASP A 18 12.35 18.23 -24.11
N ASP A 19 13.22 17.97 -23.12
CA ASP A 19 14.31 16.97 -23.25
C ASP A 19 13.77 15.54 -23.47
N ARG A 20 12.73 15.15 -22.73
CA ARG A 20 12.11 13.83 -22.87
C ARG A 20 11.38 13.65 -24.18
N LEU A 21 10.72 14.70 -24.68
CA LEU A 21 10.10 14.70 -26.01
C LEU A 21 11.16 14.57 -27.11
N ALA A 22 12.25 15.35 -27.03
CA ALA A 22 13.35 15.30 -27.99
C ALA A 22 14.01 13.91 -28.06
N ARG A 23 14.09 13.20 -26.93
CA ARG A 23 14.69 11.86 -26.83
C ARG A 23 13.71 10.70 -26.99
N GLY A 24 12.42 10.98 -27.16
CA GLY A 24 11.38 9.94 -27.24
C GLY A 24 11.18 9.12 -25.95
N LEU A 25 11.53 9.68 -24.79
CA LEU A 25 11.48 9.00 -23.49
C LEU A 25 10.10 9.11 -22.82
N LEU A 26 9.08 8.59 -23.51
CA LEU A 26 7.68 8.60 -23.07
C LEU A 26 7.25 7.23 -22.56
N ASP A 27 6.66 7.22 -21.36
CA ASP A 27 6.01 6.04 -20.81
C ASP A 27 4.73 5.71 -21.60
N PRO A 28 4.35 4.42 -21.78
CA PRO A 28 3.08 4.07 -22.40
C PRO A 28 1.86 4.81 -21.84
N LEU A 29 1.84 5.09 -20.52
CA LEU A 29 0.74 5.79 -19.86
C LEU A 29 0.74 7.31 -20.07
N GLU A 30 1.84 7.87 -20.60
CA GLU A 30 1.96 9.30 -20.93
C GLU A 30 1.63 9.59 -22.41
N ARG A 31 1.52 8.55 -23.24
CA ARG A 31 1.17 8.69 -24.65
C ARG A 31 -0.30 9.07 -24.78
N ALA A 32 -0.60 9.84 -25.82
CA ALA A 32 -1.97 10.17 -26.18
C ALA A 32 -2.81 8.87 -26.27
N ALA A 33 -3.98 8.89 -25.64
CA ALA A 33 -5.02 7.95 -26.05
C ALA A 33 -5.40 8.28 -27.51
N ASP A 34 -5.89 7.29 -28.27
CA ASP A 34 -6.31 7.47 -29.67
C ASP A 34 -7.37 8.59 -29.86
N ASP A 35 -7.91 9.13 -28.77
CA ASP A 35 -8.90 10.19 -28.65
C ASP A 35 -8.39 11.62 -28.99
N GLY A 36 -7.17 11.77 -29.51
CA GLY A 36 -6.62 13.07 -29.93
C GLY A 36 -6.19 14.01 -28.81
N ALA A 37 -6.27 13.58 -27.54
CA ALA A 37 -5.70 14.30 -26.41
C ALA A 37 -4.16 14.16 -26.43
N GLY A 38 -3.45 15.29 -26.54
CA GLY A 38 -1.98 15.29 -26.59
C GLY A 38 -1.32 14.57 -25.40
N ALA A 39 -0.09 14.09 -25.60
CA ALA A 39 0.68 13.37 -24.58
C ALA A 39 0.81 14.20 -23.28
N VAL A 40 0.46 13.59 -22.14
CA VAL A 40 0.54 14.22 -20.81
C VAL A 40 1.74 13.65 -20.08
N LEU A 41 2.85 14.40 -20.10
CA LEU A 41 4.07 13.99 -19.40
C LEU A 41 3.98 14.32 -17.91
N ILE A 42 4.45 13.41 -17.08
CA ILE A 42 4.58 13.60 -15.64
C ILE A 42 6.05 13.56 -15.26
N LYS A 43 6.49 14.50 -14.40
CA LYS A 43 7.86 14.60 -13.88
C LYS A 43 8.36 13.25 -13.35
N ARG A 44 9.50 12.76 -13.85
CA ARG A 44 10.15 11.52 -13.36
C ARG A 44 10.88 11.76 -12.06
N TYR A 45 11.05 10.69 -11.28
CA TYR A 45 11.94 10.76 -10.13
C TYR A 45 13.40 10.95 -10.58
N ALA A 46 14.05 11.98 -10.05
CA ALA A 46 15.46 12.24 -10.29
C ALA A 46 16.30 11.68 -9.13
N ARG A 47 17.31 10.85 -9.42
CA ARG A 47 18.21 10.30 -8.39
C ARG A 47 19.06 11.40 -7.74
N THR A 48 19.50 12.35 -8.55
CA THR A 48 20.19 13.58 -8.15
C THR A 48 19.28 14.75 -8.52
N VAL A 49 19.09 15.68 -7.59
CA VAL A 49 18.36 16.92 -7.87
C VAL A 49 19.39 17.97 -8.22
N ASP A 50 19.59 18.17 -9.51
CA ASP A 50 20.36 19.30 -10.02
C ASP A 50 19.48 20.56 -9.97
N ASP A 51 20.07 21.74 -9.82
CA ASP A 51 19.37 23.03 -9.83
C ASP A 51 18.18 23.14 -8.84
N VAL A 52 18.34 22.63 -7.61
CA VAL A 52 17.33 22.66 -6.51
C VAL A 52 16.75 24.07 -6.24
N PHE A 53 17.47 25.12 -6.65
CA PHE A 53 17.10 26.52 -6.46
C PHE A 53 16.20 27.08 -7.56
N ASP A 54 16.04 26.39 -8.68
CA ASP A 54 15.15 26.84 -9.75
C ASP A 54 13.70 26.47 -9.43
N ALA A 55 12.91 27.47 -9.02
CA ALA A 55 11.50 27.33 -8.70
C ALA A 55 10.68 26.75 -9.87
N SER A 56 11.11 26.96 -11.12
CA SER A 56 10.40 26.47 -12.30
C SER A 56 10.56 24.96 -12.52
N ASN A 57 11.54 24.33 -11.86
CA ASN A 57 11.74 22.88 -11.90
C ASN A 57 11.01 22.14 -10.75
N VAL A 58 10.37 22.88 -9.84
CA VAL A 58 9.66 22.32 -8.67
C VAL A 58 8.18 22.68 -8.76
N ARG A 59 7.32 21.67 -8.68
CA ARG A 59 5.86 21.85 -8.78
C ARG A 59 5.28 22.51 -7.53
N SER A 60 4.31 23.41 -7.71
CA SER A 60 3.54 23.98 -6.60
C SER A 60 2.69 22.93 -5.90
N LEU A 61 2.16 23.22 -4.70
CA LEU A 61 1.29 22.28 -3.99
C LEU A 61 0.03 21.95 -4.80
N ASP A 62 -0.60 22.94 -5.43
CA ASP A 62 -1.77 22.74 -6.31
C ASP A 62 -1.44 21.83 -7.50
N ALA A 63 -0.28 22.00 -8.11
CA ALA A 63 0.18 21.13 -9.18
C ALA A 63 0.45 19.70 -8.67
N LEU A 64 1.02 19.53 -7.48
CA LEU A 64 1.27 18.22 -6.88
C LEU A 64 -0.03 17.45 -6.62
N GLU A 65 -1.05 18.10 -6.07
CA GLU A 65 -2.38 17.51 -5.85
C GLU A 65 -3.03 17.09 -7.17
N ARG A 66 -3.05 17.99 -8.17
CA ARG A 66 -3.57 17.68 -9.52
C ARG A 66 -2.85 16.51 -10.18
N VAL A 67 -1.52 16.44 -10.03
CA VAL A 67 -0.72 15.34 -10.56
C VAL A 67 -1.06 14.02 -9.87
N CYS A 68 -1.17 13.99 -8.54
CA CYS A 68 -1.56 12.77 -7.82
C CYS A 68 -2.94 12.28 -8.26
N ALA A 69 -3.94 13.17 -8.30
CA ALA A 69 -5.28 12.83 -8.77
C ALA A 69 -5.26 12.26 -10.21
N HIS A 70 -4.45 12.85 -11.09
CA HIS A 70 -4.27 12.36 -12.46
C HIS A 70 -3.61 10.98 -12.51
N ILE A 71 -2.55 10.73 -11.74
CA ILE A 71 -1.89 9.41 -11.64
C ILE A 71 -2.90 8.36 -11.19
N TYR A 72 -3.68 8.65 -10.15
CA TYR A 72 -4.70 7.73 -9.65
C TYR A 72 -5.76 7.43 -10.72
N ALA A 73 -6.22 8.45 -11.44
CA ALA A 73 -7.15 8.28 -12.55
C ALA A 73 -6.58 7.42 -13.68
N LEU A 74 -5.32 7.63 -14.08
CA LEU A 74 -4.65 6.82 -15.11
C LEU A 74 -4.58 5.34 -14.71
N CYS A 75 -4.23 5.03 -13.46
CA CYS A 75 -4.14 3.64 -13.00
C CYS A 75 -5.50 2.94 -12.99
N ARG A 76 -6.58 3.67 -12.70
CA ARG A 76 -7.96 3.15 -12.70
C ARG A 76 -8.54 2.88 -14.09
N ARG A 77 -8.02 3.52 -15.15
CA ARG A 77 -8.57 3.32 -16.51
C ARG A 77 -8.47 1.84 -16.90
N ALA A 78 -9.64 1.21 -17.07
CA ALA A 78 -9.78 -0.13 -17.63
C ALA A 78 -9.39 -0.10 -19.12
N GLY A 79 -8.72 -1.15 -19.60
CA GLY A 79 -8.35 -1.28 -21.01
C GLY A 79 -7.05 -0.60 -21.46
N ALA A 80 -6.23 -0.05 -20.55
CA ALA A 80 -4.88 0.36 -20.91
C ALA A 80 -4.07 -0.88 -21.33
N THR A 81 -3.29 -0.76 -22.42
CA THR A 81 -2.33 -1.78 -22.89
C THR A 81 -1.27 -2.18 -21.85
N THR A 82 -1.21 -1.45 -20.74
CA THR A 82 -0.21 -1.62 -19.69
C THR A 82 -0.77 -2.47 -18.55
N SER A 83 -0.01 -3.50 -18.17
CA SER A 83 -0.27 -4.37 -17.03
C SER A 83 -0.44 -3.60 -15.71
N ALA A 84 -1.15 -4.18 -14.74
CA ALA A 84 -1.26 -3.60 -13.39
C ALA A 84 0.13 -3.40 -12.74
N ARG A 85 1.06 -4.33 -12.96
CA ARG A 85 2.48 -4.19 -12.58
C ARG A 85 3.13 -2.96 -13.22
N GLY A 86 2.95 -2.76 -14.53
CA GLY A 86 3.47 -1.59 -15.25
C GLY A 86 2.86 -0.28 -14.76
N LYS A 87 1.54 -0.26 -14.52
CA LYS A 87 0.81 0.88 -13.94
C LYS A 87 1.35 1.24 -12.56
N ARG A 88 1.56 0.25 -11.69
CA ARG A 88 2.14 0.44 -10.36
C ARG A 88 3.57 0.98 -10.45
N ALA A 89 4.42 0.41 -11.31
CA ALA A 89 5.79 0.86 -11.49
C ALA A 89 5.85 2.33 -11.94
N PHE A 90 5.04 2.71 -12.93
CA PHE A 90 4.89 4.09 -13.38
C PHE A 90 4.44 5.01 -12.24
N ALA A 91 3.34 4.66 -11.56
CA ALA A 91 2.79 5.49 -10.50
C ALA A 91 3.78 5.70 -9.36
N MET A 92 4.45 4.63 -8.91
CA MET A 92 5.42 4.72 -7.80
C MET A 92 6.63 5.60 -8.12
N ASP A 93 7.11 5.59 -9.38
CA ASP A 93 8.16 6.50 -9.82
C ASP A 93 7.70 7.96 -9.76
N ARG A 94 6.52 8.27 -10.34
CA ARG A 94 6.00 9.65 -10.40
C ARG A 94 5.61 10.17 -9.02
N LEU A 95 5.03 9.32 -8.17
CA LEU A 95 4.74 9.64 -6.77
C LEU A 95 6.01 9.87 -5.95
N ARG A 96 7.11 9.16 -6.25
CA ARG A 96 8.42 9.45 -5.65
C ARG A 96 8.94 10.83 -6.05
N ALA A 97 8.72 11.27 -7.29
CA ALA A 97 9.02 12.62 -7.74
C ALA A 97 8.16 13.68 -7.02
N VAL A 98 6.88 13.38 -6.76
CA VAL A 98 6.00 14.26 -5.97
C VAL A 98 6.55 14.45 -4.55
N ARG A 99 6.89 13.36 -3.84
CA ARG A 99 7.51 13.48 -2.50
C ARG A 99 8.81 14.28 -2.53
N GLN A 100 9.63 14.10 -3.57
CA GLN A 100 10.88 14.84 -3.73
C GLN A 100 10.61 16.36 -3.84
N ASP A 101 9.63 16.77 -4.63
CA ASP A 101 9.23 18.18 -4.72
C ASP A 101 8.68 18.71 -3.38
N MET A 102 7.95 17.90 -2.62
CA MET A 102 7.49 18.27 -1.27
C MET A 102 8.64 18.49 -0.30
N ILE A 103 9.66 17.61 -0.33
CA ILE A 103 10.86 17.72 0.50
C ILE A 103 11.66 18.98 0.13
N VAL A 104 11.85 19.24 -1.17
CA VAL A 104 12.58 20.43 -1.64
C VAL A 104 11.90 21.73 -1.19
N GLN A 105 10.56 21.77 -1.21
CA GLN A 105 9.76 22.90 -0.74
C GLN A 105 9.65 23.00 0.79
N GLY A 106 10.20 22.03 1.54
CA GLY A 106 10.08 22.01 3.00
C GLY A 106 8.66 21.76 3.53
N LEU A 107 7.75 21.23 2.70
CA LEU A 107 6.37 20.90 3.12
C LEU A 107 6.32 19.81 4.20
N THR A 108 7.42 19.09 4.37
CA THR A 108 7.60 18.02 5.36
C THR A 108 8.33 18.46 6.63
N SER A 109 8.76 19.73 6.71
CA SER A 109 9.71 20.18 7.74
C SER A 109 9.04 20.68 9.02
N THR A 110 9.73 20.37 10.12
CA THR A 110 9.45 20.55 11.55
C THR A 110 9.56 21.98 12.10
N SER A 111 9.90 22.99 11.29
CA SER A 111 10.40 24.29 11.77
C SER A 111 9.46 25.45 11.40
N GLU A 112 8.75 26.00 12.40
CA GLU A 112 7.93 27.22 12.33
C GLU A 112 8.69 28.44 11.76
N TYR A 113 10.02 28.46 11.90
CA TYR A 113 10.89 29.52 11.37
C TYR A 113 10.92 29.59 9.84
N SER A 114 10.50 28.54 9.14
CA SER A 114 10.51 28.52 7.67
C SER A 114 9.24 29.08 7.03
N LEU A 115 8.15 29.16 7.79
CA LEU A 115 6.81 29.57 7.31
C LEU A 115 6.49 31.05 7.60
N SER A 116 7.26 31.71 8.48
CA SER A 116 6.93 33.02 9.05
C SER A 116 7.70 34.23 8.48
N SER A 117 8.61 34.06 7.52
CA SER A 117 9.54 35.14 7.11
C SER A 117 9.29 35.76 5.73
N SER A 118 8.13 35.59 5.11
CA SER A 118 7.72 36.48 3.99
C SER A 118 6.20 36.45 3.81
N CYS A 119 5.49 37.09 4.72
CA CYS A 119 4.18 37.67 4.42
C CYS A 119 4.42 38.86 3.47
N GLY A 120 4.48 38.54 2.18
CA GLY A 120 4.18 39.48 1.11
C GLY A 120 2.74 39.22 0.68
N ASP A 121 1.89 40.22 0.89
CA ASP A 121 0.57 40.63 0.37
C ASP A 121 -0.23 39.82 -0.68
N ASP A 122 0.12 38.57 -1.02
CA ASP A 122 -0.60 37.79 -2.04
C ASP A 122 -1.25 36.53 -1.43
N GLY A 123 -2.53 36.65 -1.03
CA GLY A 123 -3.47 35.54 -0.85
C GLY A 123 -3.35 34.72 0.44
N ASP A 124 -4.40 34.78 1.25
CA ASP A 124 -4.64 34.13 2.56
C ASP A 124 -4.65 32.57 2.56
N ASP A 125 -3.64 31.91 2.00
CA ASP A 125 -3.41 30.48 2.28
C ASP A 125 -2.63 30.36 3.60
N ASP A 126 -3.38 30.24 4.71
CA ASP A 126 -2.85 30.00 6.05
C ASP A 126 -1.85 28.83 6.05
N ALA A 127 -0.73 29.01 6.75
CA ALA A 127 0.35 28.03 6.84
C ALA A 127 -0.15 26.68 7.39
N SER A 128 -1.17 26.71 8.27
CA SER A 128 -1.87 25.50 8.74
C SER A 128 -2.60 24.79 7.59
N THR A 129 -3.40 25.50 6.81
CA THR A 129 -4.12 24.94 5.63
C THR A 129 -3.15 24.28 4.64
N ARG A 130 -2.03 24.94 4.34
CA ARG A 130 -1.01 24.38 3.43
C ARG A 130 -0.38 23.11 3.98
N ARG A 131 -0.07 23.07 5.28
CA ARG A 131 0.45 21.87 5.95
C ARG A 131 -0.59 20.75 5.90
N GLN A 132 -1.85 21.06 6.15
CA GLN A 132 -2.91 20.07 6.17
C GLN A 132 -3.13 19.41 4.81
N ARG A 133 -3.15 20.22 3.76
CA ARG A 133 -3.17 19.75 2.37
C ARG A 133 -2.01 18.81 2.05
N ALA A 134 -0.81 19.16 2.50
CA ALA A 134 0.37 18.30 2.33
C ALA A 134 0.24 16.96 3.08
N ILE A 135 -0.34 16.95 4.30
CA ILE A 135 -0.57 15.72 5.07
C ILE A 135 -1.54 14.81 4.32
N VAL A 136 -2.70 15.34 3.92
CA VAL A 136 -3.73 14.60 3.17
C VAL A 136 -3.16 14.03 1.87
N LEU A 137 -2.31 14.79 1.17
CA LEU A 137 -1.65 14.32 -0.04
C LEU A 137 -0.73 13.12 0.24
N VAL A 138 0.04 13.11 1.34
CA VAL A 138 0.89 11.97 1.68
C VAL A 138 0.05 10.76 2.12
N GLU A 139 -1.03 10.99 2.85
CA GLU A 139 -1.99 9.93 3.22
C GLU A 139 -2.58 9.25 1.98
N SER A 140 -3.03 10.02 0.97
CA SER A 140 -3.59 9.46 -0.26
C SER A 140 -2.57 8.62 -1.03
N MET A 141 -1.29 9.02 -1.00
CA MET A 141 -0.19 8.24 -1.58
C MET A 141 0.01 6.90 -0.88
N ILE A 142 -0.14 6.85 0.46
CA ILE A 142 -0.08 5.61 1.23
C ILE A 142 -1.25 4.69 0.87
N ARG A 143 -2.48 5.23 0.84
CA ARG A 143 -3.68 4.46 0.49
C ARG A 143 -3.57 3.86 -0.91
N PHE A 144 -3.13 4.66 -1.89
CA PHE A 144 -2.87 4.19 -3.25
C PHE A 144 -1.78 3.11 -3.31
N ALA A 145 -0.69 3.26 -2.56
CA ALA A 145 0.40 2.28 -2.54
C ALA A 145 -0.02 0.93 -1.99
N LEU A 146 -0.80 0.91 -0.91
CA LEU A 146 -1.36 -0.32 -0.34
C LEU A 146 -2.27 -1.05 -1.34
N ALA A 147 -3.18 -0.31 -1.98
CA ALA A 147 -4.15 -0.90 -2.89
C ALA A 147 -3.52 -1.37 -4.21
N SER A 148 -2.65 -0.55 -4.82
CA SER A 148 -1.96 -0.93 -6.06
C SER A 148 -1.01 -2.11 -5.91
N ALA A 149 -0.44 -2.32 -4.71
CA ALA A 149 0.38 -3.50 -4.43
C ALA A 149 -0.41 -4.79 -4.60
N ARG A 150 -1.68 -4.80 -4.18
CA ARG A 150 -2.56 -5.96 -4.33
C ARG A 150 -2.90 -6.23 -5.79
N ASP A 151 -3.30 -5.22 -6.55
CA ASP A 151 -3.64 -5.36 -7.97
C ASP A 151 -2.48 -5.99 -8.78
N ALA A 152 -1.25 -5.55 -8.49
CA ALA A 152 -0.05 -6.11 -9.11
C ALA A 152 0.24 -7.56 -8.67
N GLU A 153 -0.04 -7.91 -7.41
CA GLU A 153 0.08 -9.30 -6.93
C GLU A 153 -0.96 -10.21 -7.60
N VAL A 154 -2.23 -9.81 -7.68
CA VAL A 154 -3.30 -10.59 -8.33
C VAL A 154 -2.98 -10.85 -9.79
N GLU A 155 -2.53 -9.84 -10.53
CA GLU A 155 -2.14 -10.01 -11.94
C GLU A 155 -1.01 -11.05 -12.09
N ALA A 156 0.02 -10.98 -11.23
CA ALA A 156 1.13 -11.94 -11.25
C ALA A 156 0.69 -13.38 -10.98
N THR A 157 -0.33 -13.58 -10.14
CA THR A 157 -0.92 -14.91 -9.90
C THR A 157 -1.68 -15.45 -11.11
N SER A 158 -2.38 -14.59 -11.83
CA SER A 158 -3.19 -14.99 -13.00
C SER A 158 -2.35 -15.38 -14.22
N SER A 159 -1.13 -14.83 -14.34
CA SER A 159 -0.23 -15.09 -15.47
C SER A 159 0.64 -16.35 -15.33
N SER A 160 0.65 -17.02 -14.16
CA SER A 160 1.51 -18.19 -13.93
C SER A 160 0.83 -19.50 -14.34
N THR A 161 0.68 -19.74 -15.64
CA THR A 161 0.32 -21.06 -16.20
C THR A 161 1.57 -21.75 -16.75
N GLY A 162 2.39 -22.34 -15.86
CA GLY A 162 3.53 -23.18 -16.24
C GLY A 162 4.74 -23.03 -15.29
N ASP A 163 5.05 -24.10 -14.53
CA ASP A 163 6.13 -24.09 -13.52
C ASP A 163 7.55 -24.31 -14.10
N ASP A 164 7.66 -24.73 -15.37
CA ASP A 164 8.92 -25.21 -15.98
C ASP A 164 9.55 -24.26 -17.02
N ASP A 165 9.06 -23.01 -17.14
CA ASP A 165 9.60 -22.03 -18.09
C ASP A 165 10.69 -21.14 -17.43
N VAL A 166 11.80 -20.94 -18.13
CA VAL A 166 12.91 -20.06 -17.69
C VAL A 166 12.40 -18.62 -17.53
N ASP A 167 11.44 -18.21 -18.35
CA ASP A 167 10.79 -16.89 -18.28
C ASP A 167 9.94 -16.71 -17.01
N ALA A 168 9.31 -17.79 -16.53
CA ALA A 168 8.52 -17.78 -15.30
C ALA A 168 9.40 -17.55 -14.07
N LYS A 169 10.60 -18.16 -14.02
CA LYS A 169 11.55 -17.94 -12.93
C LYS A 169 12.03 -16.49 -12.90
N GLN A 170 12.45 -15.95 -14.05
CA GLN A 170 12.87 -14.55 -14.15
C GLN A 170 11.76 -13.59 -13.70
N THR A 171 10.52 -13.86 -14.09
CA THR A 171 9.34 -13.08 -13.69
C THR A 171 9.15 -13.06 -12.17
N ARG A 172 9.29 -14.21 -11.47
CA ARG A 172 9.19 -14.28 -10.00
C ARG A 172 10.21 -13.39 -9.30
N TYR A 173 11.47 -13.43 -9.75
CA TYR A 173 12.54 -12.59 -9.19
C TYR A 173 12.25 -11.10 -9.39
N VAL A 174 11.80 -10.71 -10.58
CA VAL A 174 11.45 -9.31 -10.88
C VAL A 174 10.32 -8.84 -9.98
N VAL A 175 9.23 -9.62 -9.85
CA VAL A 175 8.09 -9.27 -8.99
C VAL A 175 8.52 -9.12 -7.52
N MET A 176 9.33 -10.04 -7.00
CA MET A 176 9.84 -9.95 -5.63
C MET A 176 10.74 -8.73 -5.41
N SER A 177 11.61 -8.42 -6.38
CA SER A 177 12.47 -7.23 -6.34
C SER A 177 11.66 -5.93 -6.36
N GLU A 178 10.66 -5.85 -7.23
CA GLU A 178 9.75 -4.69 -7.31
C GLU A 178 8.94 -4.51 -6.02
N ASN A 179 8.47 -5.61 -5.42
CA ASN A 179 7.78 -5.58 -4.13
C ASN A 179 8.70 -5.11 -2.99
N ALA A 180 9.95 -5.56 -2.95
CA ALA A 180 10.91 -5.11 -1.95
C ALA A 180 11.21 -3.61 -2.08
N LEU A 181 11.44 -3.12 -3.30
CA LEU A 181 11.64 -1.70 -3.56
C LEU A 181 10.41 -0.88 -3.16
N HIS A 182 9.21 -1.38 -3.49
CA HIS A 182 7.95 -0.76 -3.11
C HIS A 182 7.82 -0.64 -1.58
N ASP A 183 8.07 -1.72 -0.84
CA ASP A 183 7.99 -1.72 0.62
C ASP A 183 8.98 -0.73 1.24
N GLU A 184 10.20 -0.64 0.70
CA GLU A 184 11.18 0.38 1.11
C GLU A 184 10.65 1.81 0.85
N GLN A 185 10.08 2.07 -0.33
CA GLN A 185 9.52 3.39 -0.64
C GLN A 185 8.30 3.72 0.22
N LEU A 186 7.43 2.74 0.48
CA LEU A 186 6.26 2.89 1.32
C LEU A 186 6.66 3.21 2.77
N GLY A 187 7.67 2.53 3.31
CA GLY A 187 8.24 2.83 4.62
C GLY A 187 8.76 4.28 4.73
N LYS A 188 9.39 4.80 3.67
CA LYS A 188 9.79 6.22 3.61
C LYS A 188 8.60 7.17 3.59
N THR A 189 7.49 6.81 2.93
CA THR A 189 6.25 7.61 2.93
C THR A 189 5.62 7.64 4.32
N PHE A 190 5.58 6.50 5.01
CA PHE A 190 5.12 6.43 6.41
C PHE A 190 6.00 7.28 7.33
N GLY A 191 7.33 7.18 7.21
CA GLY A 191 8.25 8.03 7.98
C GLY A 191 8.01 9.52 7.75
N MET A 192 7.68 9.91 6.52
CA MET A 192 7.33 11.29 6.16
C MET A 192 6.04 11.74 6.86
N VAL A 193 4.94 10.98 6.76
CA VAL A 193 3.66 11.36 7.38
C VAL A 193 3.73 11.37 8.91
N PHE A 194 4.41 10.40 9.53
CA PHE A 194 4.57 10.37 10.99
C PHE A 194 5.45 11.51 11.50
N GLY A 195 6.45 11.94 10.71
CA GLY A 195 7.19 13.16 10.98
C GLY A 195 6.24 14.37 11.01
N MET A 196 5.39 14.51 10.00
CA MET A 196 4.42 15.61 9.89
C MET A 196 3.39 15.60 11.03
N TYR A 197 2.86 14.45 11.43
CA TYR A 197 1.92 14.36 12.56
C TYR A 197 2.53 14.75 13.90
N ARG A 198 3.78 14.34 14.15
CA ARG A 198 4.51 14.74 15.37
C ARG A 198 4.68 16.25 15.45
N ASP A 199 4.86 16.90 14.31
CA ASP A 199 5.08 18.34 14.24
C ASP A 199 3.75 19.12 14.33
N ALA A 200 2.64 18.52 13.89
CA ALA A 200 1.30 19.11 13.92
C ALA A 200 0.59 19.03 15.29
N SER A 201 1.28 18.66 16.37
CA SER A 201 0.75 18.14 17.66
C SER A 201 -0.18 19.06 18.51
N ARG A 202 -0.83 20.08 17.94
CA ARG A 202 -1.83 20.93 18.62
C ARG A 202 -3.08 21.27 17.79
N GLU A 203 -3.14 20.86 16.54
CA GLU A 203 -4.31 21.11 15.65
C GLU A 203 -5.15 19.84 15.54
N GLU A 204 -6.39 19.87 16.04
CA GLU A 204 -7.27 18.70 16.14
C GLU A 204 -7.63 18.10 14.78
N ASP A 205 -7.74 18.93 13.75
CA ASP A 205 -8.05 18.52 12.38
C ASP A 205 -6.84 17.93 11.65
N ALA A 206 -5.62 18.32 12.06
CA ALA A 206 -4.43 17.97 11.30
C ALA A 206 -4.06 16.48 11.39
N ASN A 207 -4.42 15.86 12.51
CA ASN A 207 -4.07 14.48 12.83
C ASN A 207 -5.29 13.53 12.73
N ARG A 208 -6.33 13.91 11.98
CA ARG A 208 -7.58 13.13 11.81
C ARG A 208 -7.31 11.66 11.45
N HIS A 209 -6.46 11.41 10.47
CA HIS A 209 -6.19 10.05 9.97
C HIS A 209 -4.93 9.42 10.58
N HIS A 210 -4.37 10.01 11.65
CA HIS A 210 -3.16 9.46 12.29
C HIS A 210 -3.39 8.01 12.75
N GLY A 211 -4.53 7.72 13.39
CA GLY A 211 -4.87 6.36 13.80
C GLY A 211 -5.05 5.38 12.63
N GLU A 212 -5.60 5.85 11.51
CA GLU A 212 -5.76 5.05 10.28
C GLU A 212 -4.41 4.73 9.63
N MET A 213 -3.54 5.73 9.47
CA MET A 213 -2.21 5.51 8.89
C MET A 213 -1.36 4.59 9.78
N PHE A 214 -1.42 4.79 11.10
CA PHE A 214 -0.67 3.97 12.04
C PHE A 214 -1.15 2.52 12.07
N SER A 215 -2.47 2.27 11.95
CA SER A 215 -2.97 0.90 11.91
C SER A 215 -2.50 0.15 10.66
N TYR A 216 -2.42 0.79 9.50
CA TYR A 216 -1.81 0.17 8.31
C TYR A 216 -0.32 -0.15 8.53
N TRP A 217 0.42 0.79 9.11
CA TRP A 217 1.84 0.61 9.45
C TRP A 217 2.10 -0.55 10.41
N MET A 218 1.18 -0.79 11.35
CA MET A 218 1.20 -1.96 12.22
C MET A 218 0.90 -3.25 11.46
N CYS A 219 -0.18 -3.25 10.66
CA CYS A 219 -0.61 -4.43 9.90
C CYS A 219 0.43 -4.91 8.89
N LEU A 220 1.29 -4.02 8.37
CA LEU A 220 2.38 -4.38 7.46
C LEU A 220 3.56 -5.11 8.14
N ARG A 221 3.69 -4.99 9.46
CA ARG A 221 4.89 -5.38 10.23
C ARG A 221 4.56 -6.21 11.47
N LEU A 222 3.54 -7.08 11.38
CA LEU A 222 3.11 -7.91 12.51
C LEU A 222 4.24 -8.80 13.07
N SER A 223 5.21 -9.18 12.24
CA SER A 223 6.39 -9.95 12.64
C SER A 223 7.35 -9.16 13.53
N ASP A 224 7.41 -7.84 13.39
CA ASP A 224 8.46 -7.00 13.97
C ASP A 224 8.03 -6.43 15.33
N SER A 225 7.64 -7.31 16.24
CA SER A 225 7.03 -6.94 17.53
C SER A 225 7.88 -5.97 18.36
N ARG A 226 9.22 -6.02 18.24
CA ARG A 226 10.12 -5.09 18.92
C ARG A 226 10.04 -3.67 18.36
N GLU A 227 9.96 -3.55 17.03
CA GLU A 227 9.84 -2.26 16.36
C GLU A 227 8.47 -1.66 16.60
N LEU A 228 7.40 -2.47 16.50
CA LEU A 228 6.05 -2.05 16.82
C LEU A 228 5.93 -1.54 18.26
N ALA A 229 6.54 -2.22 19.23
CA ALA A 229 6.55 -1.74 20.62
C ALA A 229 7.28 -0.41 20.79
N ARG A 230 8.29 -0.12 19.96
CA ARG A 230 8.97 1.18 19.96
C ARG A 230 8.08 2.26 19.34
N ASP A 231 7.45 1.97 18.22
CA ASP A 231 6.58 2.91 17.51
C ASP A 231 5.32 3.22 18.34
N LEU A 232 4.75 2.24 19.06
CA LEU A 232 3.62 2.46 19.97
C LEU A 232 3.94 3.44 21.11
N ARG A 233 5.20 3.49 21.57
CA ARG A 233 5.62 4.45 22.61
C ARG A 233 5.68 5.89 22.11
N THR A 234 5.65 6.13 20.79
CA THR A 234 5.63 7.50 20.25
C THR A 234 4.22 8.05 20.11
N LEU A 235 3.18 7.24 20.33
CA LEU A 235 1.79 7.64 20.19
C LEU A 235 1.23 8.23 21.47
N ASP A 236 0.31 9.19 21.30
CA ASP A 236 -0.52 9.68 22.38
C ASP A 236 -1.73 8.76 22.66
N ALA A 237 -2.35 8.94 23.84
CA ALA A 237 -3.49 8.12 24.26
C ALA A 237 -4.71 8.26 23.35
N ARG A 238 -4.90 9.42 22.69
CA ARG A 238 -6.02 9.67 21.77
C ARG A 238 -5.89 8.80 20.54
N VAL A 239 -4.71 8.80 19.89
CA VAL A 239 -4.42 7.97 18.72
C VAL A 239 -4.48 6.49 19.09
N MET A 240 -3.94 6.10 20.24
CA MET A 240 -4.03 4.71 20.73
C MET A 240 -5.47 4.24 20.96
N SER A 241 -6.38 5.15 21.32
CA SER A 241 -7.79 4.84 21.55
C SER A 241 -8.61 4.68 20.26
N THR A 242 -8.08 5.09 19.11
CA THR A 242 -8.80 5.03 17.83
C THR A 242 -9.20 3.59 17.47
N PRO A 243 -10.37 3.39 16.83
CA PRO A 243 -10.85 2.06 16.48
C PRO A 243 -9.87 1.31 15.55
N HIS A 244 -9.18 2.05 14.67
CA HIS A 244 -8.16 1.52 13.76
C HIS A 244 -6.94 0.96 14.51
N VAL A 245 -6.37 1.72 15.45
CA VAL A 245 -5.21 1.25 16.23
C VAL A 245 -5.60 0.08 17.15
N ARG A 246 -6.78 0.15 17.78
CA ARG A 246 -7.29 -0.98 18.59
C ARG A 246 -7.47 -2.24 17.75
N PHE A 247 -7.96 -2.10 16.52
CA PHE A 247 -8.05 -3.23 15.58
C PHE A 247 -6.67 -3.81 15.27
N ALA A 248 -5.69 -2.97 14.91
CA ALA A 248 -4.34 -3.44 14.61
C ALA A 248 -3.67 -4.13 15.81
N LEU A 249 -3.90 -3.65 17.04
CA LEU A 249 -3.45 -4.31 18.27
C LEU A 249 -4.10 -5.69 18.49
N ASP A 250 -5.40 -5.81 18.28
CA ASP A 250 -6.11 -7.10 18.38
C ASP A 250 -5.57 -8.12 17.36
N VAL A 251 -5.30 -7.66 16.13
CA VAL A 251 -4.72 -8.49 15.07
C VAL A 251 -3.28 -8.90 15.41
N HIS A 252 -2.46 -7.96 15.89
CA HIS A 252 -1.09 -8.25 16.33
C HIS A 252 -1.07 -9.28 17.45
N ARG A 253 -1.96 -9.16 18.44
CA ARG A 253 -2.10 -10.16 19.50
C ARG A 253 -2.47 -11.53 18.95
N ALA A 254 -3.48 -11.61 18.09
CA ALA A 254 -3.89 -12.89 17.49
C ALA A 254 -2.76 -13.53 16.66
N TYR A 255 -1.96 -12.71 15.98
CA TYR A 255 -0.79 -13.16 15.23
C TYR A 255 0.32 -13.71 16.14
N VAL A 256 0.70 -12.98 17.20
CA VAL A 256 1.76 -13.40 18.14
C VAL A 256 1.35 -14.64 18.93
N ASP A 257 0.08 -14.73 19.34
CA ASP A 257 -0.47 -15.89 20.06
C ASP A 257 -0.62 -17.13 19.17
N GLY A 258 -0.38 -17.02 17.85
CA GLY A 258 -0.60 -18.10 16.88
C GLY A 258 -2.07 -18.49 16.70
N ASN A 259 -3.00 -17.63 17.13
CA ASN A 259 -4.44 -17.89 17.09
C ASN A 259 -5.00 -17.55 15.70
N PHE A 260 -4.77 -18.45 14.74
CA PHE A 260 -5.20 -18.27 13.34
C PHE A 260 -6.72 -18.11 13.19
N VAL A 261 -7.51 -18.77 14.06
CA VAL A 261 -8.98 -18.65 14.05
C VAL A 261 -9.40 -17.22 14.38
N GLN A 262 -8.82 -16.63 15.42
CA GLN A 262 -9.11 -15.24 15.78
C GLN A 262 -8.56 -14.26 14.74
N PHE A 263 -7.38 -14.54 14.19
CA PHE A 263 -6.78 -13.73 13.12
C PHE A 263 -7.71 -13.62 11.91
N PHE A 264 -8.16 -14.75 11.34
CA PHE A 264 -9.05 -14.71 10.17
C PHE A 264 -10.44 -14.14 10.51
N LYS A 265 -10.97 -14.38 11.72
CA LYS A 265 -12.19 -13.70 12.19
C LYS A 265 -12.06 -12.18 12.21
N LEU A 266 -10.91 -11.65 12.64
CA LEU A 266 -10.65 -10.21 12.62
C LEU A 266 -10.54 -9.68 11.20
N VAL A 267 -9.86 -10.41 10.31
CA VAL A 267 -9.78 -10.08 8.87
C VAL A 267 -11.18 -10.03 8.25
N GLU A 268 -12.06 -10.97 8.59
CA GLU A 268 -13.45 -11.02 8.10
C GLU A 268 -14.38 -10.02 8.76
N SER A 269 -14.02 -9.47 9.92
CA SER A 269 -14.86 -8.50 10.65
C SER A 269 -15.04 -7.18 9.89
N GLU A 270 -16.11 -6.45 10.19
CA GLU A 270 -16.36 -5.11 9.62
C GLU A 270 -15.33 -4.06 10.04
N ARG A 271 -14.56 -4.32 11.10
CA ARG A 271 -13.46 -3.46 11.55
C ARG A 271 -12.29 -3.46 10.56
N CYS A 272 -12.13 -4.54 9.80
CA CYS A 272 -11.12 -4.67 8.76
C CYS A 272 -11.64 -4.06 7.46
N ASN A 273 -11.14 -2.88 7.11
CA ASN A 273 -11.37 -2.28 5.80
C ASN A 273 -10.48 -2.94 4.74
N TYR A 274 -10.71 -2.61 3.47
CA TYR A 274 -9.96 -3.17 2.35
C TYR A 274 -8.44 -2.95 2.46
N LEU A 275 -7.99 -1.75 2.84
CA LEU A 275 -6.55 -1.45 2.95
C LEU A 275 -5.87 -2.22 4.10
N HIS A 276 -6.57 -2.44 5.22
CA HIS A 276 -6.09 -3.35 6.26
C HIS A 276 -5.96 -4.78 5.72
N ALA A 277 -6.94 -5.26 4.96
CA ALA A 277 -6.88 -6.60 4.38
C ALA A 277 -5.69 -6.73 3.40
N CYS A 278 -5.46 -5.74 2.54
CA CYS A 278 -4.27 -5.67 1.67
C CYS A 278 -2.96 -5.70 2.46
N ALA A 279 -2.89 -4.95 3.57
CA ALA A 279 -1.71 -4.95 4.43
C ALA A 279 -1.49 -6.30 5.14
N LEU A 280 -2.57 -6.98 5.56
CA LEU A 280 -2.51 -8.24 6.31
C LEU A 280 -2.24 -9.47 5.44
N GLU A 281 -2.58 -9.42 4.15
CA GLU A 281 -2.46 -10.55 3.23
C GLU A 281 -1.03 -11.11 3.15
N ARG A 282 -0.01 -10.26 3.23
CA ARG A 282 1.41 -10.68 3.26
C ARG A 282 1.75 -11.64 4.40
N HIS A 283 0.95 -11.65 5.46
CA HIS A 283 1.13 -12.52 6.62
C HIS A 283 0.37 -13.85 6.50
N PHE A 284 -0.53 -14.01 5.53
CA PHE A 284 -1.38 -15.20 5.43
C PHE A 284 -0.55 -16.48 5.25
N SER A 285 0.47 -16.47 4.41
CA SER A 285 1.35 -17.62 4.22
C SER A 285 1.94 -18.11 5.55
N ARG A 286 2.42 -17.18 6.37
CA ARG A 286 2.99 -17.51 7.69
C ARG A 286 1.93 -18.02 8.65
N VAL A 287 0.78 -17.34 8.75
CA VAL A 287 -0.34 -17.75 9.62
C VAL A 287 -0.84 -19.15 9.24
N ARG A 288 -0.98 -19.44 7.93
CA ARG A 288 -1.41 -20.75 7.42
C ARG A 288 -0.40 -21.86 7.77
N ILE A 289 0.90 -21.59 7.64
CA ILE A 289 1.96 -22.54 8.05
C ILE A 289 1.91 -22.80 9.56
N ASP A 290 1.83 -21.74 10.37
CA ASP A 290 1.83 -21.84 11.83
C ASP A 290 0.54 -22.53 12.35
N ALA A 291 -0.58 -22.33 11.66
CA ALA A 291 -1.83 -23.04 11.89
C ALA A 291 -1.68 -24.55 11.63
N LEU A 292 -1.14 -24.95 10.46
CA LEU A 292 -0.89 -26.37 10.17
C LEU A 292 0.08 -27.01 11.16
N ARG A 293 1.11 -26.28 11.61
CA ARG A 293 2.02 -26.76 12.67
C ARG A 293 1.25 -27.03 13.97
N SER A 294 0.37 -26.11 14.36
CA SER A 294 -0.46 -26.23 15.56
C SER A 294 -1.46 -27.37 15.46
N MET A 295 -2.11 -27.52 14.30
CA MET A 295 -3.02 -28.63 14.00
C MET A 295 -2.30 -29.97 14.04
N ASN A 296 -1.07 -30.05 13.52
CA ASN A 296 -0.26 -31.27 13.57
C ASN A 296 0.07 -31.69 15.00
N ALA A 297 0.26 -30.74 15.91
CA ALA A 297 0.49 -31.02 17.33
C ALA A 297 -0.80 -31.38 18.09
N ALA A 298 -1.92 -30.74 17.77
CA ALA A 298 -3.16 -30.87 18.53
C ALA A 298 -4.05 -32.03 18.07
N ASN A 299 -4.25 -32.22 16.76
CA ASN A 299 -5.23 -33.16 16.21
C ASN A 299 -4.84 -34.62 16.41
N ASN A 300 -5.81 -35.52 16.22
CA ASN A 300 -5.58 -36.96 16.15
C ASN A 300 -5.12 -37.37 14.74
N THR A 301 -4.93 -38.67 14.53
CA THR A 301 -4.53 -39.25 13.24
C THR A 301 -5.69 -39.41 12.25
N THR A 302 -6.90 -38.98 12.60
CA THR A 302 -8.05 -39.05 11.70
C THR A 302 -7.83 -38.08 10.53
N PRO A 303 -7.94 -38.54 9.27
CA PRO A 303 -7.75 -37.67 8.12
C PRO A 303 -8.77 -36.53 8.09
N MET A 304 -8.29 -35.29 7.92
CA MET A 304 -9.11 -34.11 7.68
C MET A 304 -9.16 -33.80 6.18
N THR A 305 -10.33 -33.48 5.64
CA THR A 305 -10.49 -33.23 4.19
C THR A 305 -9.80 -31.93 3.77
N PHE A 306 -9.38 -31.84 2.49
CA PHE A 306 -8.79 -30.60 1.98
C PHE A 306 -9.78 -29.44 1.95
N ASP A 307 -11.07 -29.70 1.75
CA ASP A 307 -12.14 -28.71 1.87
C ASP A 307 -12.20 -28.09 3.27
N GLU A 308 -12.05 -28.92 4.31
CA GLU A 308 -12.06 -28.43 5.69
C GLU A 308 -10.80 -27.62 6.00
N ILE A 309 -9.64 -28.04 5.51
CA ILE A 309 -8.39 -27.25 5.62
C ILE A 309 -8.53 -25.91 4.89
N ALA A 310 -9.02 -25.93 3.66
CA ALA A 310 -9.22 -24.74 2.85
C ALA A 310 -10.16 -23.76 3.55
N ARG A 311 -11.28 -24.27 4.08
CA ARG A 311 -12.22 -23.50 4.90
C ARG A 311 -11.56 -22.91 6.13
N LEU A 312 -10.84 -23.69 6.95
CA LEU A 312 -10.21 -23.22 8.19
C LEU A 312 -9.12 -22.17 7.95
N LEU A 313 -8.34 -22.33 6.88
CA LEU A 313 -7.19 -21.50 6.55
C LEU A 313 -7.48 -20.38 5.53
N ARG A 314 -8.76 -20.25 5.13
CA ARG A 314 -9.24 -19.28 4.13
C ARG A 314 -8.44 -19.35 2.84
N ILE A 315 -8.28 -20.55 2.33
CA ILE A 315 -7.72 -20.84 1.00
C ILE A 315 -8.92 -21.06 0.08
N ASP A 316 -8.94 -20.41 -1.08
CA ASP A 316 -10.10 -20.48 -1.98
C ASP A 316 -10.22 -21.87 -2.64
N ASP A 317 -9.10 -22.46 -3.06
CA ASP A 317 -9.06 -23.77 -3.74
C ASP A 317 -8.55 -24.91 -2.81
N PRO A 318 -9.28 -26.02 -2.64
CA PRO A 318 -8.81 -27.20 -1.91
C PRO A 318 -7.50 -27.79 -2.44
N THR A 319 -7.18 -27.64 -3.72
CA THR A 319 -5.91 -28.08 -4.32
C THR A 319 -4.73 -27.24 -3.81
N ASP A 320 -4.94 -25.94 -3.57
CA ASP A 320 -3.94 -25.08 -2.92
C ASP A 320 -3.72 -25.46 -1.45
N ALA A 321 -4.78 -25.90 -0.76
CA ALA A 321 -4.68 -26.43 0.59
C ALA A 321 -3.86 -27.74 0.61
N LYS A 322 -4.10 -28.65 -0.34
CA LYS A 322 -3.29 -29.86 -0.53
C LYS A 322 -1.82 -29.51 -0.78
N SER A 323 -1.54 -28.63 -1.75
CA SER A 323 -0.18 -28.16 -2.06
C SER A 323 0.53 -27.52 -0.86
N LEU A 324 -0.22 -26.85 0.04
CA LEU A 324 0.34 -26.32 1.28
C LEU A 324 0.74 -27.43 2.25
N CYS A 325 -0.12 -28.44 2.41
CA CYS A 325 0.13 -29.58 3.30
C CYS A 325 1.35 -30.40 2.86
N GLU A 326 1.50 -30.64 1.55
CA GLU A 326 2.65 -31.33 0.97
C GLU A 326 3.96 -30.58 1.25
N ARG A 327 3.96 -29.24 1.07
CA ARG A 327 5.12 -28.39 1.37
C ARG A 327 5.48 -28.36 2.86
N CYS A 328 4.52 -28.60 3.75
CA CYS A 328 4.77 -28.75 5.19
C CYS A 328 5.17 -30.19 5.59
N SER A 329 5.33 -31.08 4.61
CA SER A 329 5.66 -32.49 4.79
C SER A 329 4.64 -33.28 5.61
N LEU A 330 3.36 -32.91 5.54
CA LEU A 330 2.26 -33.68 6.13
C LEU A 330 1.93 -34.92 5.28
N THR A 331 1.36 -35.95 5.89
CA THR A 331 0.93 -37.15 5.16
C THR A 331 -0.39 -36.88 4.44
N VAL A 332 -0.30 -36.75 3.13
CA VAL A 332 -1.42 -36.45 2.23
C VAL A 332 -1.96 -37.74 1.62
N ALA A 333 -3.24 -38.03 1.86
CA ALA A 333 -4.00 -39.10 1.24
C ALA A 333 -4.83 -38.56 0.07
N GLU A 334 -5.59 -39.43 -0.61
CA GLU A 334 -6.37 -39.06 -1.80
C GLU A 334 -7.39 -37.92 -1.54
N ARG A 335 -8.01 -37.89 -0.34
CA ARG A 335 -9.09 -36.96 0.00
C ARG A 335 -8.84 -36.11 1.25
N GLY A 336 -7.65 -36.19 1.85
CA GLY A 336 -7.37 -35.46 3.08
C GLY A 336 -5.94 -35.59 3.59
N VAL A 337 -5.68 -34.95 4.73
CA VAL A 337 -4.39 -34.91 5.40
C VAL A 337 -4.48 -35.56 6.78
N SER A 338 -3.51 -36.41 7.10
CA SER A 338 -3.35 -36.99 8.43
C SER A 338 -2.31 -36.20 9.23
N PHE A 339 -2.63 -35.96 10.49
CA PHE A 339 -1.74 -35.29 11.44
C PHE A 339 -1.00 -36.31 12.31
N LYS A 340 0.14 -35.89 12.91
CA LYS A 340 1.02 -36.70 13.79
C LYS A 340 1.68 -37.91 13.14
N THR A 341 1.57 -38.07 11.83
CA THR A 341 2.15 -39.19 11.07
C THR A 341 3.54 -38.89 10.54
N SER A 342 3.91 -37.62 10.40
CA SER A 342 5.21 -37.18 9.89
C SER A 342 5.74 -35.97 10.67
N ALA A 343 7.07 -35.78 10.63
CA ALA A 343 7.71 -34.60 11.17
C ALA A 343 7.33 -33.37 10.33
N PHE A 344 6.86 -32.31 11.01
CA PHE A 344 6.48 -31.07 10.35
C PHE A 344 7.72 -30.32 9.87
N ILE A 345 7.78 -30.01 8.58
CA ILE A 345 8.81 -29.14 8.02
C ILE A 345 8.21 -27.76 7.80
N THR A 346 8.89 -26.73 8.28
CA THR A 346 8.47 -25.34 8.03
C THR A 346 9.01 -24.90 6.68
N PRO A 347 8.17 -24.53 5.70
CA PRO A 347 8.65 -24.03 4.42
C PRO A 347 9.53 -22.80 4.60
N ASP A 348 10.66 -22.75 3.89
CA ASP A 348 11.55 -21.60 3.90
C ASP A 348 10.99 -20.44 3.07
N LEU A 349 10.44 -19.43 3.75
CA LEU A 349 9.92 -18.22 3.11
C LEU A 349 11.02 -17.27 2.63
N ALA A 350 12.30 -17.55 2.92
CA ALA A 350 13.41 -16.83 2.28
C ALA A 350 13.68 -17.34 0.86
N ASN A 351 13.24 -18.56 0.54
CA ASN A 351 13.28 -19.07 -0.82
C ASN A 351 12.18 -18.41 -1.66
N ILE A 352 12.59 -17.71 -2.72
CA ILE A 352 11.69 -16.93 -3.60
C ILE A 352 10.62 -17.81 -4.24
N ASP A 353 10.96 -19.02 -4.70
CA ASP A 353 10.01 -19.92 -5.34
C ASP A 353 8.94 -20.39 -4.35
N VAL A 354 9.35 -20.69 -3.11
CA VAL A 354 8.44 -21.09 -2.03
C VAL A 354 7.56 -19.91 -1.59
N ALA A 355 8.17 -18.74 -1.38
CA ALA A 355 7.45 -17.54 -0.97
C ALA A 355 6.43 -17.10 -2.02
N TYR A 356 6.80 -17.13 -3.30
CA TYR A 356 5.91 -16.83 -4.41
C TYR A 356 4.73 -17.81 -4.44
N ALA A 357 4.99 -19.11 -4.51
CA ALA A 357 3.94 -20.15 -4.60
C ALA A 357 2.97 -20.17 -3.41
N LEU A 358 3.40 -19.69 -2.24
CA LEU A 358 2.53 -19.59 -1.06
C LEU A 358 1.74 -18.28 -1.02
N ARG A 359 2.32 -17.19 -1.53
CA ARG A 359 1.69 -15.88 -1.61
C ARG A 359 0.68 -15.80 -2.74
N THR A 360 0.86 -16.58 -3.81
CA THR A 360 -0.08 -16.62 -4.96
C THR A 360 -1.39 -17.32 -4.67
N LYS A 361 -1.53 -17.97 -3.50
CA LYS A 361 -2.77 -18.63 -3.09
C LYS A 361 -3.82 -17.57 -2.78
N THR A 362 -4.77 -17.41 -3.69
CA THR A 362 -5.80 -16.39 -3.64
C THR A 362 -6.56 -16.44 -2.31
N CYS A 363 -7.04 -15.28 -1.90
CA CYS A 363 -7.92 -15.17 -0.76
C CYS A 363 -9.03 -14.19 -1.10
N SER A 364 -10.16 -14.73 -1.55
CA SER A 364 -11.42 -14.02 -1.78
C SER A 364 -11.87 -13.19 -0.57
N VAL A 365 -11.39 -13.51 0.64
CA VAL A 365 -11.63 -12.71 1.85
C VAL A 365 -11.18 -11.26 1.68
N VAL A 366 -10.06 -11.00 1.00
CA VAL A 366 -9.58 -9.62 0.78
C VAL A 366 -10.48 -8.89 -0.23
N GLU A 367 -10.89 -9.58 -1.30
CA GLU A 367 -11.78 -9.03 -2.34
C GLU A 367 -13.17 -8.74 -1.79
N SER A 368 -13.67 -9.58 -0.88
CA SER A 368 -14.95 -9.39 -0.21
C SER A 368 -15.04 -8.06 0.56
N LYS A 369 -13.89 -7.45 0.91
CA LYS A 369 -13.82 -6.14 1.56
C LYS A 369 -14.03 -4.97 0.60
N LEU A 370 -13.92 -5.20 -0.70
CA LEU A 370 -14.22 -4.21 -1.71
C LEU A 370 -15.74 -4.16 -1.93
N LYS A 371 -16.44 -3.34 -1.15
CA LYS A 371 -17.89 -3.11 -1.33
C LYS A 371 -18.11 -2.47 -2.71
N HIS A 372 -18.70 -3.22 -3.65
CA HIS A 372 -19.12 -2.78 -5.00
C HIS A 372 -18.06 -2.06 -5.86
N CYS A 373 -16.99 -2.73 -6.29
CA CYS A 373 -16.27 -2.31 -7.50
C CYS A 373 -15.66 -3.51 -8.24
N THR A 374 -16.16 -3.75 -9.45
CA THR A 374 -15.44 -4.50 -10.48
C THR A 374 -14.42 -3.56 -11.11
N HIS A 375 -13.14 -3.77 -10.79
CA HIS A 375 -11.95 -3.13 -11.37
C HIS A 375 -11.54 -1.74 -10.85
N GLY A 376 -10.38 -1.71 -10.19
CA GLY A 376 -9.66 -0.50 -9.77
C GLY A 376 -9.97 -0.05 -8.35
N VAL A 377 -8.97 0.54 -7.69
CA VAL A 377 -9.07 1.13 -6.36
C VAL A 377 -10.06 2.31 -6.39
N PRO A 378 -11.18 2.28 -5.64
CA PRO A 378 -12.16 3.37 -5.65
C PRO A 378 -11.55 4.72 -5.23
N SER A 379 -12.03 5.83 -5.80
CA SER A 379 -11.61 7.18 -5.34
C SER A 379 -11.85 7.34 -3.84
N SER A 380 -12.96 6.81 -3.32
CA SER A 380 -13.28 6.82 -1.89
C SER A 380 -12.24 6.09 -1.01
N VAL A 381 -11.52 5.11 -1.57
CA VAL A 381 -10.46 4.38 -0.85
C VAL A 381 -9.13 5.15 -0.87
N ILE A 382 -8.88 5.98 -1.89
CA ILE A 382 -7.63 6.74 -2.02
C ILE A 382 -7.76 8.12 -1.36
N ASP A 383 -8.86 8.81 -1.63
CA ASP A 383 -9.11 10.17 -1.17
C ASP A 383 -9.44 10.18 0.34
N GLY A 384 -10.00 9.09 0.89
CA GLY A 384 -10.56 9.11 2.25
C GLY A 384 -11.76 10.06 2.33
N ASP A 385 -12.32 10.30 3.53
CA ASP A 385 -13.35 11.33 3.74
C ASP A 385 -12.71 12.74 3.56
N ALA A 386 -12.41 13.10 2.31
CA ALA A 386 -11.58 14.25 1.93
C ALA A 386 -12.32 15.59 1.89
N ARG A 387 -13.54 15.69 2.42
CA ARG A 387 -14.17 16.98 2.62
C ARG A 387 -14.51 17.18 4.10
N PRO A 388 -14.17 18.33 4.71
CA PRO A 388 -15.00 18.81 5.79
C PRO A 388 -16.43 18.84 5.24
N LYS A 389 -17.36 18.15 5.91
CA LYS A 389 -18.78 18.26 5.58
C LYS A 389 -19.11 19.74 5.64
N THR A 390 -19.26 20.39 4.49
CA THR A 390 -19.92 21.68 4.48
C THR A 390 -21.38 21.40 4.78
N ASP A 391 -22.01 22.23 5.61
CA ASP A 391 -23.40 22.07 6.08
C ASP A 391 -24.44 21.85 4.96
N ALA A 392 -24.07 22.07 3.70
CA ALA A 392 -24.87 21.75 2.52
C ALA A 392 -25.14 20.24 2.31
N ASP A 393 -24.34 19.33 2.89
CA ASP A 393 -24.55 17.87 2.75
C ASP A 393 -25.56 17.32 3.78
N ALA A 394 -26.08 18.16 4.69
CA ALA A 394 -27.11 17.76 5.66
C ALA A 394 -28.53 17.71 5.04
N ASP A 395 -28.75 18.36 3.89
CA ASP A 395 -30.08 18.51 3.29
C ASP A 395 -30.43 17.46 2.22
N ILE A 396 -29.57 16.44 1.99
CA ILE A 396 -29.85 15.36 1.00
C ILE A 396 -30.18 14.02 1.68
N ILE A 397 -30.37 13.99 3.00
CA ILE A 397 -30.98 12.84 3.69
C ILE A 397 -32.15 13.34 4.54
N ALA A 398 -33.30 13.50 3.88
CA ALA A 398 -34.63 13.48 4.48
C ALA A 398 -35.54 12.59 3.63
#